data_AF-A0A353CVT7-F1
#
_entry.id   AF-A0A353CVT7-F1
#
_cell.length_a   1.000
_cell.length_b   1.000
_cell.length_c   1.000
_cell.angle_alpha   90.00
_cell.angle_beta   90.00
_cell.angle_gamma   90.00
#
_symmetry.space_group_name_H-M   'P 1'
#
loop_
_entity.id
_entity.type
_entity.pdbx_description
1 polymer ?
#
loop_
_entity_poly.entity_id
_entity_poly.type
_entity_poly.pdbx_seq_one_letter_code
_entity_poly.pdbx_strand_id
1 'polypeptide(L)'
;MYYVATTTINKPTFIEEYINDFKMHGHEYMFVIAGDLKTPEEVKEYCSQFAGVTYLDVKAQLKEFKELAITKYIPFNSIDRRNFAYLFCIKQGLRSDDVLITLDDDNLLKETDFLSKHSSGVYRGKVVEAGSPTWYNALEPFYDEPIFMRGFSPFDREKNKERKVRRKQKKVKIAMNQGLWEQNPDVDAIERIKGLRGDYKVRRKERLVLGKNMICPLDTQNTAYLNSFWLTAFLCPFIGRFDDIYSSYISKFLADQFGLAVAYGSPVVTQHRNDHHNYQDFLLELQGMALTETLVDFLWSLDLKAKSLLGGYEEIAVRIDEEYSEFNLCAGKRGKVKNIWSLAQMSVGMKLWLEALDKLGVGDSGIVRVSKQRQPSKINARKSPYEMPQI
;
A
#
# COMPACT_ATOMS: atom_id res chain seq x y z
N MET A 1 10.27 -18.90 4.81
CA MET A 1 10.44 -18.25 3.50
C MET A 1 9.93 -16.81 3.55
N TYR A 2 10.71 -15.86 3.05
CA TYR A 2 10.33 -14.46 2.85
C TYR A 2 10.22 -14.14 1.37
N TYR A 3 9.25 -13.31 0.99
CA TYR A 3 9.10 -12.84 -0.38
C TYR A 3 9.41 -11.35 -0.42
N VAL A 4 10.36 -10.95 -1.26
CA VAL A 4 10.74 -9.55 -1.46
C VAL A 4 10.40 -9.17 -2.89
N ALA A 5 9.68 -8.07 -3.08
CA ALA A 5 9.24 -7.60 -4.38
C ALA A 5 9.70 -6.16 -4.62
N THR A 6 10.38 -5.93 -5.73
CA THR A 6 10.83 -4.59 -6.16
C THR A 6 10.52 -4.38 -7.64
N THR A 7 10.56 -3.12 -8.05
CA THR A 7 10.77 -2.74 -9.45
C THR A 7 12.15 -2.09 -9.60
N THR A 8 12.66 -1.96 -10.82
CA THR A 8 13.89 -1.19 -11.08
C THR A 8 13.91 -0.67 -12.51
N ILE A 9 14.39 0.55 -12.70
CA ILE A 9 14.83 1.07 -14.02
C ILE A 9 16.36 1.18 -14.11
N ASN A 10 17.06 0.82 -13.03
CA ASN A 10 18.51 0.87 -12.90
C ASN A 10 19.11 -0.54 -12.82
N LYS A 11 20.44 -0.64 -12.89
CA LYS A 11 21.13 -1.86 -12.48
C LYS A 11 20.99 -2.02 -10.96
N PRO A 12 20.38 -3.11 -10.45
CA PRO A 12 19.96 -3.20 -9.05
C PRO A 12 21.12 -3.64 -8.14
N THR A 13 22.22 -2.86 -8.08
CA THR A 13 23.41 -3.23 -7.28
C THR A 13 23.14 -3.28 -5.78
N PHE A 14 22.11 -2.58 -5.30
CA PHE A 14 21.70 -2.57 -3.90
C PHE A 14 21.33 -3.96 -3.36
N ILE A 15 20.92 -4.90 -4.22
CA ILE A 15 20.46 -6.22 -3.78
C ILE A 15 21.57 -7.04 -3.13
N GLU A 16 22.84 -6.76 -3.46
CA GLU A 16 23.99 -7.50 -2.90
C GLU A 16 24.04 -7.42 -1.37
N GLU A 17 23.85 -6.22 -0.82
CA GLU A 17 23.85 -6.00 0.62
C GLU A 17 22.68 -6.70 1.31
N TYR A 18 21.47 -6.61 0.72
CA TYR A 18 20.30 -7.33 1.22
C TYR A 18 20.50 -8.84 1.20
N ILE A 19 20.98 -9.40 0.09
CA ILE A 19 21.23 -10.85 -0.04
C ILE A 19 22.27 -11.31 0.99
N ASN A 20 23.32 -10.53 1.21
CA ASN A 20 24.32 -10.83 2.22
C ASN A 20 23.73 -10.80 3.64
N ASP A 21 22.88 -9.81 3.96
CA ASP A 21 22.16 -9.76 5.23
C ASP A 21 21.24 -10.97 5.42
N PHE A 22 20.51 -11.36 4.39
CA PHE A 22 19.58 -12.49 4.45
C PHE A 22 20.33 -13.80 4.70
N LYS A 23 21.44 -14.03 3.99
CA LYS A 23 22.30 -15.20 4.16
C LYS A 23 22.96 -15.23 5.53
N MET A 24 23.47 -14.09 6.00
CA MET A 24 24.14 -13.96 7.30
C MET A 24 23.20 -14.37 8.45
N HIS A 25 21.91 -14.06 8.34
CA HIS A 25 20.91 -14.40 9.35
C HIS A 25 20.16 -15.72 9.07
N GLY A 26 20.57 -16.48 8.04
CA GLY A 26 20.01 -17.80 7.74
C GLY A 26 18.57 -17.76 7.24
N HIS A 27 18.13 -16.65 6.64
CA HIS A 27 16.77 -16.51 6.13
C HIS A 27 16.62 -17.16 4.76
N GLU A 28 15.57 -17.95 4.58
CA GLU A 28 15.10 -18.37 3.26
C GLU A 28 14.33 -17.24 2.60
N TYR A 29 14.68 -16.87 1.37
CA TYR A 29 14.07 -15.75 0.65
C TYR A 29 13.86 -16.02 -0.84
N MET A 30 12.88 -15.33 -1.42
CA MET A 30 12.71 -15.13 -2.86
C MET A 30 12.64 -13.63 -3.13
N PHE A 31 13.60 -13.12 -3.89
CA PHE A 31 13.69 -11.72 -4.26
C PHE A 31 13.25 -11.58 -5.73
N VAL A 32 12.10 -10.99 -5.97
CA VAL A 32 11.54 -10.79 -7.30
C VAL A 32 11.69 -9.33 -7.72
N ILE A 33 12.29 -9.13 -8.89
CA ILE A 33 12.56 -7.83 -9.48
C ILE A 33 11.76 -7.73 -10.79
N ALA A 34 10.75 -6.86 -10.84
CA ALA A 34 10.05 -6.55 -12.08
C ALA A 34 10.77 -5.39 -12.80
N GLY A 35 11.26 -5.64 -14.03
CA GLY A 35 11.77 -4.58 -14.89
C GLY A 35 10.66 -3.81 -15.61
N ASP A 36 11.07 -2.79 -16.34
CA ASP A 36 10.25 -2.01 -17.27
C ASP A 36 11.02 -1.77 -18.57
N LEU A 37 10.43 -1.04 -19.52
CA LEU A 37 11.03 -0.73 -20.81
C LEU A 37 12.35 0.04 -20.71
N LYS A 38 12.54 0.81 -19.62
CA LYS A 38 13.76 1.58 -19.36
C LYS A 38 14.85 0.76 -18.67
N THR A 39 14.55 -0.42 -18.15
CA THR A 39 15.52 -1.22 -17.43
C THR A 39 16.61 -1.74 -18.39
N PRO A 40 17.90 -1.55 -18.07
CA PRO A 40 18.99 -2.01 -18.93
C PRO A 40 18.94 -3.54 -19.18
N GLU A 41 19.28 -3.97 -20.40
CA GLU A 41 19.21 -5.39 -20.78
C GLU A 41 20.16 -6.27 -19.94
N GLU A 42 21.31 -5.72 -19.53
CA GLU A 42 22.31 -6.37 -18.68
C GLU A 42 21.79 -6.78 -17.29
N VAL A 43 20.67 -6.19 -16.82
CA VAL A 43 20.06 -6.54 -15.52
C VAL A 43 19.69 -8.02 -15.47
N LYS A 44 19.30 -8.60 -16.60
CA LYS A 44 18.95 -10.03 -16.66
C LYS A 44 20.14 -10.92 -16.34
N GLU A 45 21.28 -10.65 -16.98
CA GLU A 45 22.51 -11.41 -16.75
C GLU A 45 23.03 -11.15 -15.33
N TYR A 46 23.02 -9.89 -14.87
CA TYR A 46 23.43 -9.53 -13.52
C TYR A 46 22.62 -10.27 -12.44
N CYS A 47 21.28 -10.23 -12.50
CA CYS A 47 20.43 -10.89 -11.51
C CYS A 47 20.56 -12.42 -11.52
N SER A 48 20.91 -13.03 -12.66
CA SER A 48 21.07 -14.49 -12.77
C SER A 48 22.24 -15.05 -11.95
N GLN A 49 23.15 -14.19 -11.50
CA GLN A 49 24.31 -14.56 -10.69
C GLN A 49 23.94 -14.84 -9.22
N PHE A 50 22.73 -14.45 -8.79
CA PHE A 50 22.32 -14.51 -7.40
C PHE A 50 21.24 -15.58 -7.16
N ALA A 51 21.56 -16.56 -6.32
CA ALA A 51 20.57 -17.54 -5.86
C ALA A 51 19.42 -16.87 -5.10
N GLY A 52 18.20 -17.35 -5.33
CA GLY A 52 16.98 -16.79 -4.72
C GLY A 52 16.49 -15.48 -5.35
N VAL A 53 17.14 -14.99 -6.42
CA VAL A 53 16.70 -13.79 -7.15
C VAL A 53 16.01 -14.20 -8.45
N THR A 54 14.87 -13.59 -8.74
CA THR A 54 14.17 -13.72 -10.02
C THR A 54 13.96 -12.36 -10.65
N TYR A 55 14.51 -12.16 -11.84
CA TYR A 55 14.24 -10.97 -12.64
C TYR A 55 13.20 -11.27 -13.71
N LEU A 56 12.17 -10.43 -13.78
CA LEU A 56 11.13 -10.47 -14.80
C LEU A 56 11.32 -9.27 -15.73
N ASP A 57 11.94 -9.49 -16.88
CA ASP A 57 11.90 -8.49 -17.97
C ASP A 57 10.46 -8.33 -18.51
N VAL A 58 10.19 -7.26 -19.27
CA VAL A 58 8.84 -6.99 -19.80
C VAL A 58 8.28 -8.18 -20.60
N LYS A 59 9.11 -8.86 -21.40
CA LYS A 59 8.68 -10.00 -22.21
C LYS A 59 8.29 -11.18 -21.31
N ALA A 60 9.06 -11.44 -20.26
CA ALA A 60 8.78 -12.46 -19.27
C ALA A 60 7.47 -12.17 -18.53
N GLN A 61 7.25 -10.92 -18.09
CA GLN A 61 6.00 -10.51 -17.43
C GLN A 61 4.77 -10.78 -18.31
N LEU A 62 4.80 -10.32 -19.57
CA LEU A 62 3.68 -10.50 -20.48
C LEU A 62 3.46 -11.98 -20.85
N LYS A 63 4.53 -12.77 -20.99
CA LYS A 63 4.44 -14.21 -21.28
C LYS A 63 3.87 -14.99 -20.09
N GLU A 64 4.36 -14.70 -18.89
CA GLU A 64 4.05 -15.43 -17.66
C GLU A 64 2.59 -15.23 -17.23
N PHE A 65 2.05 -14.03 -17.46
CA PHE A 65 0.73 -13.61 -17.00
C PHE A 65 -0.26 -13.31 -18.14
N LYS A 66 0.01 -13.81 -19.35
CA LYS A 66 -0.82 -13.53 -20.55
C LYS A 66 -2.32 -13.85 -20.39
N GLU A 67 -2.66 -14.83 -19.55
CA GLU A 67 -4.04 -15.27 -19.31
C GLU A 67 -4.77 -14.43 -18.25
N LEU A 68 -4.06 -13.52 -17.57
CA LEU A 68 -4.62 -12.61 -16.57
C LEU A 68 -4.99 -11.29 -17.24
N ALA A 69 -6.25 -10.87 -17.12
CA ALA A 69 -6.74 -9.64 -17.75
C ALA A 69 -6.02 -8.39 -17.23
N ILE A 70 -5.58 -8.41 -15.95
CA ILE A 70 -4.77 -7.35 -15.32
C ILE A 70 -3.47 -7.05 -16.08
N THR A 71 -2.93 -8.01 -16.84
CA THR A 71 -1.70 -7.84 -17.62
C THR A 71 -1.83 -6.76 -18.70
N LYS A 72 -3.04 -6.54 -19.22
CA LYS A 72 -3.33 -5.46 -20.20
C LYS A 72 -3.63 -4.13 -19.52
N TYR A 73 -3.91 -4.15 -18.23
CA TYR A 73 -4.34 -3.01 -17.43
C TYR A 73 -3.15 -2.25 -16.82
N ILE A 74 -2.10 -2.99 -16.40
CA ILE A 74 -0.89 -2.41 -15.83
C ILE A 74 -0.07 -1.70 -16.93
N PRO A 75 0.21 -0.39 -16.82
CA PRO A 75 0.93 0.37 -17.83
C PRO A 75 2.43 0.03 -17.86
N PHE A 76 3.10 0.47 -18.93
CA PHE A 76 4.57 0.52 -19.02
C PHE A 76 5.08 1.86 -18.48
N ASN A 77 6.39 1.93 -18.22
CA ASN A 77 7.07 3.08 -17.61
C ASN A 77 6.40 3.53 -16.30
N SER A 78 6.02 2.56 -15.46
CA SER A 78 5.32 2.79 -14.20
C SER A 78 5.86 1.91 -13.09
N ILE A 79 5.84 2.44 -11.85
CA ILE A 79 6.11 1.65 -10.65
C ILE A 79 5.11 0.49 -10.51
N ASP A 80 3.92 0.62 -11.10
CA ASP A 80 2.86 -0.40 -11.13
C ASP A 80 3.32 -1.75 -11.72
N ARG A 81 4.45 -1.81 -12.45
CA ARG A 81 5.06 -3.08 -12.87
C ARG A 81 5.39 -3.99 -11.68
N ARG A 82 5.57 -3.43 -10.47
CA ARG A 82 5.73 -4.19 -9.22
C ARG A 82 4.57 -5.16 -8.96
N ASN A 83 3.37 -4.88 -9.47
CA ASN A 83 2.24 -5.83 -9.42
C ASN A 83 2.61 -7.20 -10.04
N PHE A 84 3.45 -7.25 -11.08
CA PHE A 84 3.92 -8.52 -11.65
C PHE A 84 4.88 -9.27 -10.73
N ALA A 85 5.68 -8.55 -9.93
CA ALA A 85 6.50 -9.19 -8.88
C ALA A 85 5.60 -9.82 -7.80
N TYR A 86 4.53 -9.13 -7.39
CA TYR A 86 3.54 -9.68 -6.45
C TYR A 86 2.87 -10.95 -7.00
N LEU A 87 2.35 -10.88 -8.24
CA LEU A 87 1.72 -12.03 -8.90
C LEU A 87 2.69 -13.20 -9.04
N PHE A 88 3.98 -12.93 -9.29
CA PHE A 88 4.99 -13.97 -9.34
C PHE A 88 5.23 -14.62 -7.98
N CYS A 89 5.38 -13.83 -6.90
CA CYS A 89 5.47 -14.37 -5.53
C CYS A 89 4.27 -15.29 -5.21
N ILE A 90 3.06 -14.86 -5.58
CA ILE A 90 1.83 -15.66 -5.42
C ILE A 90 1.89 -16.96 -6.21
N LYS A 91 2.29 -16.90 -7.49
CA LYS A 91 2.45 -18.07 -8.34
C LYS A 91 3.51 -19.05 -7.82
N GLN A 92 4.55 -18.54 -7.15
CA GLN A 92 5.58 -19.34 -6.49
C GLN A 92 5.19 -19.85 -5.09
N GLY A 93 3.91 -19.70 -4.72
CA GLY A 93 3.36 -20.29 -3.50
C GLY A 93 3.48 -19.40 -2.27
N LEU A 94 3.43 -18.07 -2.40
CA LEU A 94 3.21 -17.17 -1.26
C LEU A 94 1.90 -17.54 -0.52
N ARG A 95 2.01 -17.94 0.75
CA ARG A 95 0.87 -18.38 1.58
C ARG A 95 0.43 -17.31 2.57
N SER A 96 -0.65 -17.62 3.28
CA SER A 96 -1.31 -16.75 4.24
C SER A 96 -0.43 -16.33 5.43
N ASP A 97 0.49 -17.21 5.82
CA ASP A 97 1.44 -17.08 6.94
C ASP A 97 2.79 -16.48 6.53
N ASP A 98 3.06 -16.40 5.23
CA ASP A 98 4.28 -15.82 4.69
C ASP A 98 4.22 -14.28 4.68
N VAL A 99 5.40 -13.65 4.61
CA VAL A 99 5.56 -12.20 4.59
C VAL A 99 5.97 -11.76 3.19
N LEU A 100 5.22 -10.81 2.63
CA LEU A 100 5.61 -10.09 1.42
C LEU A 100 6.20 -8.74 1.83
N ILE A 101 7.43 -8.47 1.44
CA ILE A 101 8.12 -7.20 1.69
C ILE A 101 8.30 -6.50 0.35
N THR A 102 7.94 -5.23 0.31
CA THR A 102 8.10 -4.37 -0.86
C THR A 102 9.26 -3.42 -0.62
N LEU A 103 10.06 -3.21 -1.65
CA LEU A 103 11.27 -2.39 -1.58
C LEU A 103 11.40 -1.54 -2.87
N ASP A 104 11.89 -0.32 -2.74
CA ASP A 104 12.33 0.51 -3.88
C ASP A 104 13.82 0.28 -4.17
N ASP A 105 14.25 0.49 -5.42
CA ASP A 105 15.64 0.25 -5.84
C ASP A 105 16.65 1.29 -5.32
N ASP A 106 16.16 2.40 -4.77
CA ASP A 106 16.94 3.48 -4.16
C ASP A 106 16.98 3.41 -2.61
N ASN A 107 16.39 2.37 -2.02
CA ASN A 107 16.31 2.16 -0.57
C ASN A 107 17.46 1.22 -0.11
N LEU A 108 18.61 1.79 0.23
CA LEU A 108 19.79 1.03 0.65
C LEU A 108 19.66 0.47 2.06
N LEU A 109 20.19 -0.74 2.26
CA LEU A 109 20.19 -1.42 3.54
C LEU A 109 20.93 -0.57 4.58
N LYS A 110 20.31 -0.38 5.76
CA LYS A 110 20.92 0.35 6.89
C LYS A 110 20.95 -0.47 8.16
N GLU A 111 20.00 -1.36 8.33
CA GLU A 111 19.82 -2.17 9.51
C GLU A 111 20.06 -3.64 9.21
N THR A 112 20.80 -4.32 10.08
CA THR A 112 20.98 -5.77 10.00
C THR A 112 19.69 -6.51 10.33
N ASP A 113 19.55 -7.74 9.84
CA ASP A 113 18.40 -8.61 10.04
C ASP A 113 17.09 -8.00 9.51
N PHE A 114 17.16 -7.46 8.29
CA PHE A 114 16.10 -6.65 7.68
C PHE A 114 14.77 -7.40 7.60
N LEU A 115 14.80 -8.67 7.17
CA LEU A 115 13.60 -9.50 7.03
C LEU A 115 12.92 -9.73 8.39
N SER A 116 13.67 -10.15 9.41
CA SER A 116 13.15 -10.39 10.76
C SER A 116 12.54 -9.13 11.37
N LYS A 117 13.17 -7.97 11.15
CA LYS A 117 12.68 -6.66 11.62
C LYS A 117 11.35 -6.27 11.01
N HIS A 118 11.02 -6.72 9.81
CA HIS A 118 9.68 -6.59 9.24
C HIS A 118 8.69 -7.62 9.78
N SER A 119 9.16 -8.81 10.12
CA SER A 119 8.35 -10.03 10.17
C SER A 119 7.57 -10.30 11.46
N SER A 120 7.62 -9.38 12.44
CA SER A 120 6.81 -9.52 13.64
C SER A 120 5.32 -9.22 13.36
N GLY A 121 4.57 -10.28 13.03
CA GLY A 121 3.14 -10.26 12.70
C GLY A 121 2.18 -10.19 13.90
N VAL A 122 2.68 -10.24 15.14
CA VAL A 122 1.89 -10.06 16.37
C VAL A 122 2.63 -9.12 17.31
N TYR A 123 1.96 -8.03 17.67
CA TYR A 123 2.48 -7.03 18.58
C TYR A 123 1.83 -7.13 19.97
N ARG A 124 2.63 -6.94 21.02
CA ARG A 124 2.19 -6.83 22.42
C ARG A 124 2.73 -5.53 23.00
N GLY A 125 1.89 -4.51 23.12
CA GLY A 125 2.36 -3.19 23.52
C GLY A 125 1.25 -2.14 23.52
N LYS A 126 1.66 -0.88 23.52
CA LYS A 126 0.75 0.26 23.42
C LYS A 126 0.32 0.44 21.96
N VAL A 127 -0.98 0.48 21.74
CA VAL A 127 -1.57 0.77 20.43
C VAL A 127 -2.39 2.05 20.52
N VAL A 128 -2.22 2.90 19.51
CA VAL A 128 -2.93 4.17 19.36
C VAL A 128 -4.26 3.93 18.64
N GLU A 129 -5.36 4.43 19.19
CA GLU A 129 -6.71 4.27 18.64
C GLU A 129 -7.52 5.56 18.83
N ALA A 130 -8.56 5.75 18.01
CA ALA A 130 -9.49 6.86 18.14
C ALA A 130 -10.95 6.39 18.19
N GLY A 131 -11.83 7.21 18.77
CA GLY A 131 -13.27 6.93 18.83
C GLY A 131 -13.98 7.08 17.47
N SER A 132 -13.40 7.89 16.60
CA SER A 132 -13.87 8.23 15.25
C SER A 132 -12.67 8.33 14.31
N PRO A 133 -12.87 8.24 12.98
CA PRO A 133 -11.80 8.40 11.99
C PRO A 133 -10.95 9.65 12.30
N THR A 134 -9.63 9.47 12.41
CA THR A 134 -8.71 10.50 12.87
C THR A 134 -7.37 10.36 12.14
N TRP A 135 -7.05 11.33 11.28
CA TRP A 135 -5.71 11.48 10.72
C TRP A 135 -4.66 11.53 11.84
N TYR A 136 -3.51 10.88 11.71
CA TYR A 136 -2.49 10.88 12.75
C TYR A 136 -1.12 10.67 12.12
N ASN A 137 -0.19 11.60 12.35
CA ASN A 137 1.14 11.49 11.78
C ASN A 137 1.96 10.42 12.49
N ALA A 138 2.13 9.26 11.86
CA ALA A 138 2.91 8.16 12.41
C ALA A 138 4.43 8.45 12.47
N LEU A 139 4.92 9.44 11.71
CA LEU A 139 6.34 9.78 11.64
C LEU A 139 6.81 10.67 12.80
N GLU A 140 5.89 11.38 13.46
CA GLU A 140 6.21 12.36 14.52
C GLU A 140 7.15 11.82 15.62
N PRO A 141 7.04 10.56 16.10
CA PRO A 141 7.95 10.05 17.13
C PRO A 141 9.36 9.74 16.64
N PHE A 142 9.59 9.69 15.32
CA PHE A 142 10.80 9.14 14.70
C PHE A 142 11.77 10.20 14.19
N TYR A 143 11.30 11.43 13.95
CA TYR A 143 12.07 12.52 13.36
C TYR A 143 11.98 13.77 14.23
N ASP A 144 13.05 14.60 14.23
CA ASP A 144 13.08 15.84 15.03
C ASP A 144 12.16 16.92 14.46
N GLU A 145 12.00 16.94 13.14
CA GLU A 145 11.14 17.87 12.43
C GLU A 145 9.82 17.19 12.05
N PRO A 146 8.70 17.94 12.03
CA PRO A 146 7.43 17.41 11.60
C PRO A 146 7.45 17.13 10.09
N ILE A 147 7.71 15.88 9.73
CA ILE A 147 7.55 15.38 8.36
C ILE A 147 6.26 14.58 8.23
N PHE A 148 5.63 14.64 7.08
CA PHE A 148 4.38 13.94 6.79
C PHE A 148 4.59 13.03 5.59
N MET A 149 4.17 11.77 5.73
CA MET A 149 4.22 10.81 4.62
C MET A 149 3.47 11.33 3.40
N ARG A 150 3.94 10.96 2.21
CA ARG A 150 3.23 11.20 0.96
C ARG A 150 1.77 10.74 1.08
N GLY A 151 0.85 11.59 0.65
CA GLY A 151 -0.58 11.35 0.76
C GLY A 151 -1.23 11.67 2.10
N PHE A 152 -0.50 12.15 3.11
CA PHE A 152 -1.12 12.63 4.34
C PHE A 152 -1.89 13.92 4.07
N SER A 153 -3.17 14.00 4.48
CA SER A 153 -4.02 15.15 4.18
C SER A 153 -3.36 16.49 4.55
N PRO A 154 -3.16 17.41 3.57
CA PRO A 154 -2.62 18.74 3.83
C PRO A 154 -3.44 19.56 4.83
N PHE A 155 -4.77 19.37 4.87
CA PHE A 155 -5.69 20.08 5.75
C PHE A 155 -5.57 19.65 7.22
N ASP A 156 -4.92 18.52 7.46
CA ASP A 156 -4.88 17.85 8.76
C ASP A 156 -3.47 17.84 9.38
N ARG A 157 -2.48 18.42 8.68
CA ARG A 157 -1.09 18.56 9.14
C ARG A 157 -0.98 19.45 10.38
N GLU A 158 -1.60 20.61 10.34
CA GLU A 158 -1.57 21.59 11.44
C GLU A 158 -2.42 21.14 12.65
N LYS A 159 -3.42 20.28 12.42
CA LYS A 159 -4.33 19.76 13.45
C LYS A 159 -3.76 18.59 14.25
N ASN A 160 -2.57 18.07 13.90
CA ASN A 160 -2.04 16.83 14.48
C ASN A 160 -1.93 16.87 16.01
N LYS A 161 -1.61 18.03 16.59
CA LYS A 161 -1.40 18.20 18.04
C LYS A 161 -2.69 18.18 18.88
N GLU A 162 -3.85 18.41 18.26
CA GLU A 162 -5.12 18.60 18.97
C GLU A 162 -5.97 17.33 19.09
N ARG A 163 -5.45 16.20 18.59
CA ARG A 163 -6.25 14.99 18.36
C ARG A 163 -6.43 14.15 19.62
N LYS A 164 -7.69 13.79 19.89
CA LYS A 164 -8.07 12.92 21.01
C LYS A 164 -7.79 11.45 20.69
N VAL A 165 -6.57 11.00 20.98
CA VAL A 165 -6.16 9.59 20.82
C VAL A 165 -6.13 8.84 22.16
N ARG A 166 -6.34 7.52 22.11
CA ARG A 166 -6.22 6.61 23.25
C ARG A 166 -5.02 5.70 23.02
N ARG A 167 -4.22 5.46 24.06
CA ARG A 167 -3.12 4.48 24.05
C ARG A 167 -3.49 3.32 24.95
N LYS A 168 -3.66 2.12 24.38
CA LYS A 168 -4.07 0.93 25.12
C LYS A 168 -3.02 -0.17 25.04
N GLN A 169 -2.76 -0.84 26.15
CA GLN A 169 -1.96 -2.06 26.16
C GLN A 169 -2.79 -3.21 25.57
N LYS A 170 -2.36 -3.80 24.45
CA LYS A 170 -3.06 -4.95 23.84
C LYS A 170 -2.12 -5.89 23.10
N LYS A 171 -2.59 -7.12 22.88
CA LYS A 171 -2.03 -8.05 21.90
C LYS A 171 -2.84 -7.91 20.60
N VAL A 172 -2.19 -7.59 19.49
CA VAL A 172 -2.86 -7.38 18.19
C VAL A 172 -2.03 -7.98 17.07
N LYS A 173 -2.71 -8.48 16.02
CA LYS A 173 -2.06 -8.89 14.78
C LYS A 173 -1.72 -7.65 13.94
N ILE A 174 -0.57 -7.66 13.27
CA ILE A 174 -0.13 -6.58 12.41
C ILE A 174 -0.46 -6.95 10.96
N ALA A 175 -1.21 -6.09 10.28
CA ALA A 175 -1.55 -6.22 8.87
C ALA A 175 -0.37 -5.80 7.99
N MET A 176 0.22 -4.65 8.31
CA MET A 176 1.33 -4.09 7.56
C MET A 176 2.34 -3.43 8.51
N ASN A 177 3.61 -3.44 8.13
CA ASN A 177 4.68 -2.71 8.80
C ASN A 177 5.33 -1.75 7.81
N GLN A 178 5.18 -0.45 8.05
CA GLN A 178 5.91 0.59 7.33
C GLN A 178 7.29 0.75 7.98
N GLY A 179 8.33 0.45 7.21
CA GLY A 179 9.70 0.78 7.54
C GLY A 179 9.95 2.28 7.45
N LEU A 180 11.06 2.75 8.01
CA LEU A 180 11.42 4.18 8.03
C LEU A 180 12.61 4.47 7.10
N TRP A 181 12.85 5.75 6.83
CA TRP A 181 13.92 6.21 5.94
C TRP A 181 14.82 7.23 6.62
N GLU A 182 16.12 7.11 6.37
CA GLU A 182 17.06 8.21 6.54
C GLU A 182 17.32 8.91 5.20
N GLN A 183 17.84 10.14 5.30
CA GLN A 183 18.11 11.07 4.22
C GLN A 183 16.83 11.62 3.57
N ASN A 184 16.15 10.85 2.72
CA ASN A 184 15.14 11.39 1.81
C ASN A 184 13.73 10.79 2.00
N PRO A 185 13.13 10.80 3.21
CA PRO A 185 11.86 10.13 3.50
C PRO A 185 10.75 10.45 2.49
N ASP A 186 9.83 9.52 2.33
CA ASP A 186 8.75 9.69 1.35
C ASP A 186 7.72 10.74 1.79
N VAL A 187 7.85 11.92 1.20
CA VAL A 187 6.99 13.09 1.41
C VAL A 187 6.48 13.60 0.07
N ASP A 188 5.32 14.27 0.08
CA ASP A 188 4.75 14.88 -1.14
C ASP A 188 5.70 15.93 -1.75
N ALA A 189 5.61 16.08 -3.06
CA ALA A 189 6.32 17.09 -3.84
C ALA A 189 6.04 18.52 -3.35
N ILE A 190 4.83 18.82 -2.83
CA ILE A 190 4.54 20.14 -2.23
C ILE A 190 5.50 20.43 -1.07
N GLU A 191 5.80 19.46 -0.23
CA GLU A 191 6.72 19.66 0.89
C GLU A 191 8.16 19.84 0.42
N ARG A 192 8.57 19.08 -0.61
CA ARG A 192 9.88 19.27 -1.25
C ARG A 192 10.02 20.66 -1.88
N ILE A 193 8.98 21.15 -2.56
CA ILE A 193 8.93 22.50 -3.14
C ILE A 193 9.04 23.58 -2.04
N LYS A 194 8.42 23.36 -0.87
CA LYS A 194 8.54 24.26 0.28
C LYS A 194 9.93 24.29 0.94
N GLY A 195 10.84 23.38 0.55
CA GLY A 195 12.23 23.37 1.01
C GLY A 195 12.56 22.29 2.04
N LEU A 196 11.77 21.20 2.12
CA LEU A 196 12.07 20.04 2.95
C LEU A 196 13.41 19.41 2.50
N ARG A 197 14.38 19.29 3.42
CA ARG A 197 15.81 19.03 3.12
C ARG A 197 16.14 17.54 3.18
N GLY A 198 16.79 16.98 2.17
CA GLY A 198 17.13 15.55 2.06
C GLY A 198 18.21 15.00 3.03
N ASP A 199 18.17 15.29 4.33
CA ASP A 199 19.07 14.69 5.34
C ASP A 199 18.38 14.39 6.68
N TYR A 200 17.30 13.61 6.65
CA TYR A 200 16.61 13.19 7.87
C TYR A 200 17.29 12.01 8.57
N LYS A 201 17.27 11.99 9.91
CA LYS A 201 17.76 10.88 10.73
C LYS A 201 16.65 10.30 11.58
N VAL A 202 16.62 8.98 11.70
CA VAL A 202 15.65 8.29 12.54
C VAL A 202 16.16 8.24 13.98
N ARG A 203 15.42 8.85 14.92
CA ARG A 203 15.81 8.96 16.34
C ARG A 203 15.38 7.78 17.18
N ARG A 204 14.35 7.06 16.74
CA ARG A 204 13.72 5.95 17.47
C ARG A 204 13.41 4.82 16.51
N LYS A 205 13.51 3.60 16.99
CA LYS A 205 13.31 2.40 16.15
C LYS A 205 12.15 1.53 16.67
N GLU A 206 11.65 1.85 17.85
CA GLU A 206 10.53 1.19 18.48
C GLU A 206 9.25 1.38 17.67
N ARG A 207 8.55 0.29 17.40
CA ARG A 207 7.34 0.35 16.58
C ARG A 207 6.25 1.19 17.24
N LEU A 208 5.72 2.14 16.48
CA LEU A 208 4.45 2.79 16.74
C LEU A 208 3.35 1.98 16.06
N VAL A 209 2.31 1.60 16.81
CA VAL A 209 1.22 0.78 16.27
C VAL A 209 -0.07 1.57 16.26
N LEU A 210 -0.64 1.75 15.07
CA LEU A 210 -1.91 2.42 14.81
C LEU A 210 -3.02 1.37 14.65
N GLY A 211 -4.00 1.43 15.55
CA GLY A 211 -5.18 0.58 15.52
C GLY A 211 -6.40 1.28 14.91
N LYS A 212 -7.57 0.88 15.40
CA LYS A 212 -8.88 1.29 14.88
C LYS A 212 -9.02 2.81 14.79
N ASN A 213 -9.53 3.27 13.65
CA ASN A 213 -9.87 4.65 13.32
C ASN A 213 -8.68 5.62 13.23
N MET A 214 -7.45 5.12 13.27
CA MET A 214 -6.26 5.94 13.00
C MET A 214 -5.99 5.93 11.49
N ILE A 215 -5.97 7.10 10.87
CA ILE A 215 -5.71 7.25 9.43
C ILE A 215 -4.29 7.79 9.25
N CYS A 216 -3.45 7.04 8.55
CA CYS A 216 -2.12 7.44 8.12
C CYS A 216 -1.81 6.63 6.86
N PRO A 217 -1.29 7.25 5.79
CA PRO A 217 -0.88 6.52 4.60
C PRO A 217 0.32 5.61 4.92
N LEU A 218 0.56 4.69 3.98
CA LEU A 218 1.78 3.91 3.82
C LEU A 218 2.19 3.98 2.35
N ASP A 219 3.45 3.68 2.06
CA ASP A 219 3.94 3.49 0.69
C ASP A 219 4.34 2.03 0.48
N THR A 220 4.95 1.74 -0.68
CA THR A 220 5.55 0.43 -0.94
C THR A 220 7.07 0.44 -1.07
N GLN A 221 7.75 1.47 -0.57
CA GLN A 221 9.21 1.61 -0.69
C GLN A 221 9.98 0.79 0.33
N ASN A 222 9.39 0.55 1.51
CA ASN A 222 9.98 -0.26 2.58
C ASN A 222 8.85 -0.81 3.47
N THR A 223 8.00 -1.67 2.91
CA THR A 223 6.73 -2.06 3.56
C THR A 223 6.57 -3.57 3.58
N ALA A 224 6.22 -4.14 4.74
CA ALA A 224 5.86 -5.54 4.85
C ALA A 224 4.37 -5.73 4.99
N TYR A 225 3.82 -6.65 4.20
CA TYR A 225 2.47 -7.18 4.31
C TYR A 225 2.51 -8.52 5.07
N LEU A 226 1.71 -8.60 6.13
CA LEU A 226 1.72 -9.66 7.13
C LEU A 226 0.29 -10.22 7.29
N ASN A 227 0.15 -11.43 7.85
CA ASN A 227 -1.16 -12.03 8.10
C ASN A 227 -2.07 -11.98 6.85
N SER A 228 -1.54 -12.38 5.69
CA SER A 228 -2.23 -12.40 4.39
C SER A 228 -2.64 -11.05 3.80
N PHE A 229 -2.22 -9.91 4.37
CA PHE A 229 -2.57 -8.60 3.81
C PHE A 229 -1.92 -8.30 2.46
N TRP A 230 -0.99 -9.14 2.00
CA TRP A 230 -0.48 -9.05 0.63
C TRP A 230 -1.59 -9.20 -0.42
N LEU A 231 -2.75 -9.77 -0.05
CA LEU A 231 -3.95 -9.83 -0.88
C LEU A 231 -4.49 -8.45 -1.27
N THR A 232 -4.17 -7.41 -0.50
CA THR A 232 -4.64 -6.03 -0.75
C THR A 232 -3.54 -5.13 -1.32
N ALA A 233 -2.37 -5.67 -1.67
CA ALA A 233 -1.18 -4.91 -2.07
C ALA A 233 -1.23 -4.36 -3.51
N PHE A 234 -2.34 -4.51 -4.24
CA PHE A 234 -2.48 -4.05 -5.62
C PHE A 234 -2.17 -2.55 -5.73
N LEU A 235 -1.20 -2.20 -6.57
CA LEU A 235 -0.91 -0.80 -6.92
C LEU A 235 -1.88 -0.36 -8.00
N CYS A 236 -2.68 0.66 -7.71
CA CYS A 236 -3.70 1.16 -8.63
C CYS A 236 -3.08 2.10 -9.66
N PRO A 237 -3.02 1.71 -10.95
CA PRO A 237 -2.61 2.63 -12.00
C PRO A 237 -3.62 3.78 -12.12
N PHE A 238 -3.22 4.86 -12.79
CA PHE A 238 -4.08 5.99 -13.16
C PHE A 238 -4.42 7.02 -12.06
N ILE A 239 -3.76 6.97 -10.90
CA ILE A 239 -3.81 8.06 -9.90
C ILE A 239 -2.46 8.78 -9.74
N GLY A 240 -1.53 8.56 -10.68
CA GLY A 240 -0.18 9.10 -10.62
C GLY A 240 0.62 8.48 -9.47
N ARG A 241 1.44 9.27 -8.77
CA ARG A 241 2.33 8.79 -7.68
C ARG A 241 1.60 8.45 -6.37
N PHE A 242 0.31 8.18 -6.45
CA PHE A 242 -0.57 7.83 -5.34
C PHE A 242 -1.09 6.39 -5.46
N ASP A 243 -0.55 5.61 -6.40
CA ASP A 243 -0.92 4.21 -6.65
C ASP A 243 -0.83 3.35 -5.38
N ASP A 244 0.32 3.38 -4.70
CA ASP A 244 0.58 2.73 -3.42
C ASP A 244 -0.15 3.39 -2.25
N ILE A 245 -0.21 4.72 -2.23
CA ILE A 245 -0.91 5.48 -1.20
C ILE A 245 -2.39 5.08 -1.13
N TYR A 246 -3.09 4.97 -2.26
CA TYR A 246 -4.51 4.60 -2.29
C TYR A 246 -4.73 3.14 -1.89
N SER A 247 -3.84 2.26 -2.35
CA SER A 247 -3.78 0.86 -1.91
C SER A 247 -3.64 0.77 -0.38
N SER A 248 -2.82 1.65 0.22
CA SER A 248 -2.60 1.70 1.66
C SER A 248 -3.86 2.10 2.44
N TYR A 249 -4.67 3.04 1.93
CA TYR A 249 -5.91 3.45 2.60
C TYR A 249 -6.95 2.33 2.62
N ILE A 250 -7.11 1.62 1.50
CA ILE A 250 -7.99 0.44 1.42
C ILE A 250 -7.50 -0.65 2.39
N SER A 251 -6.21 -0.95 2.37
CA SER A 251 -5.58 -1.93 3.25
C SER A 251 -5.71 -1.56 4.73
N LYS A 252 -5.51 -0.28 5.08
CA LYS A 252 -5.65 0.23 6.45
C LYS A 252 -7.10 0.17 6.92
N PHE A 253 -8.05 0.53 6.06
CA PHE A 253 -9.47 0.43 6.37
C PHE A 253 -9.87 -1.02 6.63
N LEU A 254 -9.47 -1.96 5.77
CA LEU A 254 -9.71 -3.39 5.98
C LEU A 254 -9.04 -3.89 7.27
N ALA A 255 -7.81 -3.48 7.57
CA ALA A 255 -7.14 -3.83 8.83
C ALA A 255 -7.99 -3.43 10.05
N ASP A 256 -8.61 -2.25 10.02
CA ASP A 256 -9.52 -1.80 11.08
C ASP A 256 -10.78 -2.66 11.17
N GLN A 257 -11.40 -3.02 10.04
CA GLN A 257 -12.59 -3.87 10.00
C GLN A 257 -12.33 -5.27 10.55
N PHE A 258 -11.14 -5.82 10.29
CA PHE A 258 -10.73 -7.14 10.74
C PHE A 258 -10.02 -7.15 12.11
N GLY A 259 -9.89 -6.00 12.78
CA GLY A 259 -9.31 -5.89 14.11
C GLY A 259 -7.78 -6.05 14.16
N LEU A 260 -7.11 -5.88 13.02
CA LEU A 260 -5.66 -5.79 12.93
C LEU A 260 -5.21 -4.34 13.14
N ALA A 261 -3.89 -4.15 13.22
CA ALA A 261 -3.27 -2.84 13.32
C ALA A 261 -2.16 -2.71 12.27
N VAL A 262 -1.72 -1.47 12.04
CA VAL A 262 -0.57 -1.16 11.20
C VAL A 262 0.56 -0.66 12.08
N ALA A 263 1.77 -1.15 11.83
CA ALA A 263 2.98 -0.74 12.53
C ALA A 263 3.82 0.22 11.67
N TYR A 264 4.52 1.12 12.34
CA TYR A 264 5.51 2.04 11.76
C TYR A 264 6.77 1.94 12.60
N GLY A 265 7.94 1.82 11.99
CA GLY A 265 9.20 1.69 12.73
C GLY A 265 10.24 0.87 11.97
N SER A 266 11.11 0.18 12.71
CA SER A 266 12.11 -0.72 12.12
C SER A 266 11.49 -1.73 11.12
N PRO A 267 12.15 -1.99 9.98
CA PRO A 267 13.51 -1.59 9.63
C PRO A 267 13.64 -0.17 9.07
N VAL A 268 14.81 0.43 9.28
CA VAL A 268 15.23 1.69 8.67
C VAL A 268 16.08 1.41 7.43
N VAL A 269 15.90 2.18 6.36
CA VAL A 269 16.74 2.19 5.15
C VAL A 269 17.33 3.57 4.91
N THR A 270 18.36 3.65 4.07
CA THR A 270 18.91 4.94 3.61
C THR A 270 18.42 5.19 2.20
N GLN A 271 17.60 6.24 2.00
CA GLN A 271 17.05 6.52 0.67
C GLN A 271 17.96 7.43 -0.14
N HIS A 272 18.61 6.86 -1.16
CA HIS A 272 19.40 7.56 -2.15
C HIS A 272 18.51 7.95 -3.33
N ARG A 273 17.58 8.87 -3.06
CA ARG A 273 16.51 9.24 -3.98
C ARG A 273 17.03 9.45 -5.40
N ASN A 274 16.39 8.78 -6.36
CA ASN A 274 16.64 8.97 -7.79
C ASN A 274 16.51 10.46 -8.19
N ASP A 275 17.06 10.84 -9.35
CA ASP A 275 16.87 12.19 -9.88
C ASP A 275 15.40 12.39 -10.26
N HIS A 276 14.72 13.33 -9.60
CA HIS A 276 13.38 13.77 -10.01
C HIS A 276 13.30 15.29 -10.14
N HIS A 277 12.33 15.72 -10.94
CA HIS A 277 11.92 17.10 -11.05
C HIS A 277 10.71 17.36 -10.15
N ASN A 278 10.89 18.05 -9.02
CA ASN A 278 9.84 18.26 -8.02
C ASN A 278 8.51 18.80 -8.58
N TYR A 279 8.53 19.71 -9.59
CA TYR A 279 7.28 20.17 -10.21
C TYR A 279 6.58 19.10 -11.05
N GLN A 280 7.32 18.18 -11.68
CA GLN A 280 6.71 17.07 -12.42
C GLN A 280 6.09 16.08 -11.45
N ASP A 281 6.79 15.77 -10.34
CA ASP A 281 6.23 14.96 -9.26
C ASP A 281 4.94 15.59 -8.72
N PHE A 282 4.93 16.91 -8.49
CA PHE A 282 3.72 17.62 -8.06
C PHE A 282 2.56 17.47 -9.05
N LEU A 283 2.80 17.59 -10.36
CA LEU A 283 1.75 17.39 -11.37
C LEU A 283 1.21 15.95 -11.37
N LEU A 284 2.08 14.96 -11.14
CA LEU A 284 1.68 13.55 -11.01
C LEU A 284 0.97 13.25 -9.68
N GLU A 285 1.24 14.01 -8.63
CA GLU A 285 0.63 13.85 -7.31
C GLU A 285 -0.69 14.63 -7.16
N LEU A 286 -0.87 15.70 -7.94
CA LEU A 286 -1.98 16.66 -7.80
C LEU A 286 -3.35 15.98 -7.75
N GLN A 287 -3.58 15.01 -8.63
CA GLN A 287 -4.85 14.30 -8.70
C GLN A 287 -5.10 13.47 -7.43
N GLY A 288 -4.11 12.67 -7.00
CA GLY A 288 -4.21 11.87 -5.79
C GLY A 288 -4.38 12.74 -4.54
N MET A 289 -3.62 13.83 -4.42
CA MET A 289 -3.77 14.80 -3.34
C MET A 289 -5.19 15.38 -3.28
N ALA A 290 -5.74 15.79 -4.43
CA ALA A 290 -7.06 16.42 -4.51
C ALA A 290 -8.21 15.47 -4.13
N LEU A 291 -8.02 14.16 -4.28
CA LEU A 291 -9.05 13.15 -4.10
C LEU A 291 -8.90 12.32 -2.81
N THR A 292 -7.81 12.52 -2.07
CA THR A 292 -7.49 11.71 -0.89
C THR A 292 -8.57 11.78 0.18
N GLU A 293 -9.04 12.98 0.55
CA GLU A 293 -10.11 13.15 1.55
C GLU A 293 -11.41 12.50 1.07
N THR A 294 -11.76 12.64 -0.22
CA THR A 294 -12.94 12.00 -0.81
C THR A 294 -12.88 10.47 -0.65
N LEU A 295 -11.73 9.85 -0.95
CA LEU A 295 -11.55 8.41 -0.79
C LEU A 295 -11.59 8.00 0.69
N VAL A 296 -10.89 8.72 1.57
CA VAL A 296 -10.82 8.40 3.00
C VAL A 296 -12.19 8.54 3.67
N ASP A 297 -12.90 9.64 3.43
CA ASP A 297 -14.26 9.85 3.94
C ASP A 297 -15.22 8.77 3.43
N PHE A 298 -15.13 8.42 2.15
CA PHE A 298 -15.89 7.33 1.58
C PHE A 298 -15.61 6.01 2.29
N LEU A 299 -14.34 5.58 2.37
CA LEU A 299 -13.96 4.32 3.00
C LEU A 299 -14.44 4.25 4.46
N TRP A 300 -14.17 5.27 5.28
CA TRP A 300 -14.56 5.28 6.68
C TRP A 300 -16.06 5.54 6.92
N SER A 301 -16.85 5.84 5.88
CA SER A 301 -18.31 5.84 5.92
C SER A 301 -18.94 4.47 5.66
N LEU A 302 -18.18 3.51 5.09
CA LEU A 302 -18.68 2.20 4.73
C LEU A 302 -18.98 1.32 5.95
N ASP A 303 -20.07 0.57 5.86
CA ASP A 303 -20.44 -0.49 6.81
C ASP A 303 -20.35 -1.85 6.10
N LEU A 304 -19.14 -2.42 6.04
CA LEU A 304 -18.87 -3.66 5.33
C LEU A 304 -19.62 -4.85 5.96
N LYS A 305 -20.15 -5.74 5.10
CA LYS A 305 -20.84 -6.97 5.51
C LYS A 305 -19.98 -8.23 5.32
N ALA A 306 -18.90 -8.12 4.55
CA ALA A 306 -17.98 -9.22 4.31
C ALA A 306 -17.38 -9.81 5.60
N LYS A 307 -17.09 -11.12 5.56
CA LYS A 307 -16.53 -11.89 6.69
C LYS A 307 -15.09 -12.36 6.46
N SER A 308 -14.56 -12.20 5.24
CA SER A 308 -13.18 -12.50 4.84
C SER A 308 -12.53 -11.26 4.23
N LEU A 309 -11.20 -11.19 4.29
CA LEU A 309 -10.44 -10.08 3.73
C LEU A 309 -10.72 -9.87 2.24
N LEU A 310 -10.74 -10.95 1.44
CA LEU A 310 -11.05 -10.86 0.00
C LEU A 310 -12.48 -10.39 -0.24
N GLY A 311 -13.46 -10.93 0.48
CA GLY A 311 -14.84 -10.45 0.35
C GLY A 311 -14.98 -8.97 0.75
N GLY A 312 -14.19 -8.49 1.72
CA GLY A 312 -14.18 -7.08 2.09
C GLY A 312 -13.54 -6.20 1.03
N TYR A 313 -12.45 -6.67 0.41
CA TYR A 313 -11.80 -5.99 -0.71
C TYR A 313 -12.70 -5.92 -1.94
N GLU A 314 -13.39 -7.02 -2.27
CA GLU A 314 -14.42 -7.08 -3.32
C GLU A 314 -15.58 -6.14 -3.03
N GLU A 315 -16.13 -6.16 -1.80
CA GLU A 315 -17.21 -5.27 -1.40
C GLU A 315 -16.80 -3.80 -1.60
N ILE A 316 -15.59 -3.39 -1.19
CA ILE A 316 -15.08 -2.03 -1.43
C ILE A 316 -15.02 -1.73 -2.92
N ALA A 317 -14.49 -2.64 -3.76
CA ALA A 317 -14.42 -2.42 -5.20
C ALA A 317 -15.80 -2.17 -5.82
N VAL A 318 -16.81 -2.95 -5.43
CA VAL A 318 -18.20 -2.76 -5.87
C VAL A 318 -18.75 -1.42 -5.38
N ARG A 319 -18.55 -1.05 -4.12
CA ARG A 319 -19.03 0.23 -3.58
C ARG A 319 -18.42 1.44 -4.28
N ILE A 320 -17.14 1.37 -4.64
CA ILE A 320 -16.47 2.45 -5.38
C ILE A 320 -17.07 2.60 -6.78
N ASP A 321 -17.39 1.49 -7.42
CA ASP A 321 -18.09 1.48 -8.71
C ASP A 321 -19.48 2.12 -8.58
N GLU A 322 -20.26 1.72 -7.58
CA GLU A 322 -21.60 2.27 -7.31
C GLU A 322 -21.57 3.80 -7.09
N GLU A 323 -20.58 4.30 -6.36
CA GLU A 323 -20.51 5.72 -6.00
C GLU A 323 -19.92 6.61 -7.12
N TYR A 324 -18.95 6.11 -7.90
CA TYR A 324 -18.12 6.94 -8.79
C TYR A 324 -18.16 6.58 -10.29
N SER A 325 -19.02 5.65 -10.73
CA SER A 325 -19.09 5.20 -12.14
C SER A 325 -19.92 6.09 -13.09
N GLU A 326 -20.82 6.94 -12.58
CA GLU A 326 -21.70 7.74 -13.45
C GLU A 326 -21.07 9.05 -13.95
N PHE A 327 -20.83 9.11 -15.27
CA PHE A 327 -20.35 10.27 -16.01
C PHE A 327 -21.52 11.21 -16.39
N ASN A 328 -21.45 12.51 -16.06
CA ASN A 328 -22.43 13.49 -16.58
C ASN A 328 -21.71 14.75 -17.12
N LEU A 329 -21.68 14.91 -18.45
CA LEU A 329 -21.00 16.01 -19.16
C LEU A 329 -21.84 17.28 -19.32
N CYS A 330 -23.09 17.29 -18.88
CA CYS A 330 -24.02 18.39 -19.16
C CYS A 330 -24.76 18.86 -17.91
N ALA A 331 -24.19 19.84 -17.20
CA ALA A 331 -24.98 20.93 -16.59
C ALA A 331 -24.05 21.94 -15.91
N GLY A 332 -24.01 23.17 -16.40
CA GLY A 332 -23.39 24.33 -15.75
C GLY A 332 -24.11 24.78 -14.46
N LYS A 333 -24.44 23.85 -13.57
CA LYS A 333 -24.84 24.12 -12.18
C LYS A 333 -23.96 23.24 -11.30
N ARG A 334 -23.50 23.76 -10.17
CA ARG A 334 -22.73 23.05 -9.13
C ARG A 334 -23.45 21.75 -8.72
N GLY A 335 -23.30 20.69 -9.51
CA GLY A 335 -23.70 19.33 -9.21
C GLY A 335 -22.54 18.63 -8.52
N LYS A 336 -22.84 17.79 -7.53
CA LYS A 336 -21.84 16.93 -6.89
C LYS A 336 -21.06 16.20 -7.99
N VAL A 337 -19.75 16.38 -8.03
CA VAL A 337 -18.87 15.72 -9.01
C VAL A 337 -18.90 14.23 -8.68
N LYS A 338 -19.81 13.49 -9.33
CA LYS A 338 -20.01 12.04 -9.17
C LYS A 338 -19.11 11.21 -10.08
N ASN A 339 -18.25 11.87 -10.85
CA ASN A 339 -17.43 11.23 -11.87
C ASN A 339 -15.97 11.55 -11.62
N ILE A 340 -15.27 10.61 -11.02
CA ILE A 340 -13.86 10.70 -10.75
C ILE A 340 -13.21 9.51 -11.44
N TRP A 341 -12.86 9.69 -12.72
CA TRP A 341 -12.38 8.62 -13.60
C TRP A 341 -11.32 7.73 -12.94
N SER A 342 -10.36 8.30 -12.21
CA SER A 342 -9.32 7.51 -11.53
C SER A 342 -9.85 6.64 -10.39
N LEU A 343 -10.90 7.06 -9.66
CA LEU A 343 -11.55 6.20 -8.66
C LEU A 343 -12.35 5.07 -9.34
N ALA A 344 -13.02 5.36 -10.46
CA ALA A 344 -13.68 4.33 -11.25
C ALA A 344 -12.67 3.31 -11.81
N GLN A 345 -11.51 3.78 -12.30
CA GLN A 345 -10.41 2.92 -12.71
C GLN A 345 -9.89 2.07 -11.55
N MET A 346 -9.74 2.63 -10.35
CA MET A 346 -9.33 1.87 -9.18
C MET A 346 -10.26 0.68 -8.91
N SER A 347 -11.58 0.87 -8.99
CA SER A 347 -12.52 -0.26 -8.89
C SER A 347 -12.27 -1.34 -9.95
N VAL A 348 -12.07 -0.96 -11.21
CA VAL A 348 -11.74 -1.90 -12.30
C VAL A 348 -10.45 -2.66 -11.98
N GLY A 349 -9.38 -1.98 -11.59
CA GLY A 349 -8.11 -2.59 -11.23
C GLY A 349 -8.24 -3.57 -10.06
N MET A 350 -8.99 -3.20 -9.02
CA MET A 350 -9.27 -4.09 -7.87
C MET A 350 -10.00 -5.37 -8.29
N LYS A 351 -11.01 -5.27 -9.18
CA LYS A 351 -11.75 -6.44 -9.70
C LYS A 351 -10.83 -7.34 -10.54
N LEU A 352 -9.98 -6.76 -11.39
CA LEU A 352 -8.98 -7.50 -12.17
C LEU A 352 -7.92 -8.17 -11.28
N TRP A 353 -7.55 -7.53 -10.18
CA TRP A 353 -6.66 -8.13 -9.17
C TRP A 353 -7.30 -9.35 -8.51
N LEU A 354 -8.57 -9.26 -8.10
CA LEU A 354 -9.31 -10.39 -7.55
C LEU A 354 -9.43 -11.55 -8.56
N GLU A 355 -9.72 -11.26 -9.83
CA GLU A 355 -9.72 -12.27 -10.90
C GLU A 355 -8.35 -12.95 -11.05
N ALA A 356 -7.27 -12.17 -10.95
CA ALA A 356 -5.90 -12.70 -11.01
C ALA A 356 -5.60 -13.63 -9.81
N LEU A 357 -6.01 -13.24 -8.60
CA LEU A 357 -5.87 -14.07 -7.40
C LEU A 357 -6.64 -15.39 -7.55
N ASP A 358 -7.89 -15.34 -8.01
CA ASP A 358 -8.71 -16.54 -8.23
C ASP A 358 -8.09 -17.49 -9.25
N LYS A 359 -7.62 -16.97 -10.40
CA LYS A 359 -6.91 -17.75 -11.42
C LYS A 359 -5.60 -18.37 -10.93
N LEU A 360 -4.95 -17.75 -9.94
CA LEU A 360 -3.75 -18.29 -9.28
C LEU A 360 -4.08 -19.26 -8.13
N GLY A 361 -5.37 -19.59 -7.92
CA GLY A 361 -5.82 -20.54 -6.90
C GLY A 361 -5.84 -19.97 -5.49
N VAL A 362 -5.85 -18.64 -5.34
CA VAL A 362 -5.92 -17.98 -4.04
C VAL A 362 -7.37 -17.90 -3.58
N GLY A 363 -7.80 -18.90 -2.81
CA GLY A 363 -9.14 -18.97 -2.22
C GLY A 363 -9.22 -18.49 -0.76
N ASP A 364 -10.42 -18.58 -0.17
CA ASP A 364 -10.77 -18.11 1.19
C ASP A 364 -10.11 -18.89 2.37
N SER A 365 -9.26 -19.88 2.08
CA SER A 365 -8.56 -20.71 3.07
C SER A 365 -7.34 -19.99 3.62
N GLY A 366 -7.28 -19.81 4.95
CA GLY A 366 -6.16 -19.13 5.64
C GLY A 366 -6.30 -17.60 5.76
N ILE A 367 -7.35 -17.03 5.16
CA ILE A 367 -7.62 -15.58 5.15
C ILE A 367 -8.05 -15.09 6.53
N VAL A 368 -7.64 -13.87 6.89
CA VAL A 368 -8.11 -13.15 8.09
C VAL A 368 -9.65 -13.08 8.08
N ARG A 369 -10.27 -13.56 9.14
CA ARG A 369 -11.73 -13.56 9.35
C ARG A 369 -12.09 -12.71 10.56
N VAL A 370 -13.30 -12.15 10.53
CA VAL A 370 -13.85 -11.36 11.64
C VAL A 370 -13.87 -12.21 12.92
N SER A 371 -13.18 -11.78 13.97
CA SER A 371 -13.40 -12.31 15.32
C SER A 371 -14.76 -11.81 15.81
N LYS A 372 -15.69 -12.69 16.21
CA LYS A 372 -17.02 -12.31 16.72
C LYS A 372 -16.93 -11.13 17.71
N GLN A 373 -17.35 -9.94 17.31
CA GLN A 373 -17.71 -8.84 18.21
C GLN A 373 -19.05 -8.21 17.79
N ARG A 374 -19.78 -7.77 18.81
CA ARG A 374 -21.24 -7.55 18.90
C ARG A 374 -21.84 -6.65 17.81
N GLN A 375 -23.07 -7.01 17.42
CA GLN A 375 -23.97 -6.31 16.48
C GLN A 375 -23.95 -4.78 16.62
N PRO A 376 -23.94 -4.02 15.51
CA PRO A 376 -24.30 -2.62 15.53
C PRO A 376 -25.81 -2.43 15.75
N SER A 377 -26.15 -1.44 16.56
CA SER A 377 -27.50 -0.96 16.85
C SER A 377 -28.23 -0.49 15.58
N LYS A 378 -29.52 -0.86 15.47
CA LYS A 378 -30.45 -0.50 14.39
C LYS A 378 -30.45 1.02 14.12
N ILE A 379 -30.28 1.41 12.86
CA ILE A 379 -30.62 2.74 12.36
C ILE A 379 -31.59 2.58 11.17
N ASN A 380 -32.64 3.41 11.19
CA ASN A 380 -33.85 3.32 10.38
C ASN A 380 -33.61 3.42 8.86
N ALA A 381 -34.10 2.43 8.13
CA ALA A 381 -34.23 2.46 6.68
C ALA A 381 -35.35 3.45 6.26
N ARG A 382 -35.03 4.42 5.40
CA ARG A 382 -36.02 5.12 4.59
C ARG A 382 -36.19 4.39 3.26
N LYS A 383 -37.45 4.19 2.88
CA LYS A 383 -37.89 3.48 1.66
C LYS A 383 -37.46 4.22 0.39
N SER A 384 -36.94 3.48 -0.58
CA SER A 384 -36.71 3.92 -1.95
C SER A 384 -38.03 3.84 -2.75
N PRO A 385 -38.44 4.90 -3.47
CA PRO A 385 -39.42 4.79 -4.53
C PRO A 385 -38.70 4.73 -5.89
N TYR A 386 -39.29 3.94 -6.81
CA TYR A 386 -39.11 3.96 -8.26
C TYR A 386 -38.37 2.80 -8.93
N GLU A 387 -39.14 2.25 -9.87
CA GLU A 387 -38.89 1.20 -10.85
C GLU A 387 -37.95 1.68 -11.96
N MET A 388 -37.19 0.74 -12.52
CA MET A 388 -36.27 0.97 -13.63
C MET A 388 -37.03 1.19 -14.95
N PRO A 389 -36.66 2.18 -15.78
CA PRO A 389 -36.94 2.11 -17.20
C PRO A 389 -35.96 1.13 -17.85
N GLN A 390 -36.50 0.19 -18.63
CA GLN A 390 -35.71 -0.61 -19.56
C GLN A 390 -35.10 0.30 -20.63
N ILE A 391 -33.79 0.15 -20.86
CA ILE A 391 -33.13 -0.17 -22.15
C ILE A 391 -31.69 -0.59 -21.83
#